data_AF-A0AAN9SD09-F1
#
_entry.id   AF-A0AAN9SD09-F1
#
_cell.length_a   1.000
_cell.length_b   1.000
_cell.length_c   1.000
_cell.angle_alpha   90.00
_cell.angle_beta   90.00
_cell.angle_gamma   90.00
#
_symmetry.space_group_name_H-M   'P 1'
#
loop_
_entity.id
_entity.type
_entity.pdbx_description
1 polymer ?
#
loop_
_entity_poly.entity_id
_entity_poly.type
_entity_poly.pdbx_seq_one_letter_code
_entity_poly.pdbx_strand_id
1 'polypeptide(L)'
;MNLPFLVFPPSFHLLPLFPFSLLLFPHPSTLFFPTTHLPLPFWSSTLCTLNNINIGTSKSGRVIKGKPQWNVVVYNHCKCTQSQIRLSCKGFQSTERVDPSILSKQGDTCLLINGNSLKGSATVRFSYAWDPPFLLLPSSSHIDPIC
;
A
#
# COMPACT_ATOMS: atom_id res chain seq x y z
N MET A 1 35.65 -7.49 -7.19
CA MET A 1 35.09 -7.67 -5.83
C MET A 1 33.58 -7.85 -6.00
N ASN A 2 33.14 -9.09 -6.17
CA ASN A 2 31.74 -9.48 -6.33
C ASN A 2 31.32 -10.23 -5.08
N LEU A 3 30.23 -9.81 -4.44
CA LEU A 3 29.57 -10.53 -3.35
C LEU A 3 28.38 -11.34 -3.89
N PRO A 4 27.99 -12.43 -3.20
CA PRO A 4 27.32 -13.57 -3.81
C PRO A 4 25.80 -13.38 -3.98
N PHE A 5 25.29 -14.02 -5.02
CA PHE A 5 23.87 -14.26 -5.26
C PHE A 5 23.28 -15.06 -4.08
N LEU A 6 22.25 -14.51 -3.45
CA LEU A 6 21.40 -15.26 -2.53
C LEU A 6 20.45 -16.14 -3.36
N VAL A 7 20.73 -17.43 -3.36
CA VAL A 7 19.87 -18.50 -3.87
C VAL A 7 18.78 -18.74 -2.84
N PHE A 8 17.50 -18.56 -3.23
CA PHE A 8 16.35 -18.97 -2.44
C PHE A 8 16.10 -20.49 -2.58
N PRO A 9 15.67 -21.20 -1.52
CA PRO A 9 15.37 -22.63 -1.57
C PRO A 9 14.07 -22.94 -2.32
N PRO A 10 13.98 -24.07 -3.06
CA PRO A 10 12.77 -24.54 -3.70
C PRO A 10 12.09 -25.63 -2.84
N SER A 11 10.92 -25.38 -2.27
CA SER A 11 10.14 -26.35 -1.47
C SER A 11 8.85 -25.66 -1.02
N PHE A 12 7.63 -26.20 -0.99
CA PHE A 12 7.06 -27.50 -1.32
C PHE A 12 5.54 -27.31 -1.12
N HIS A 13 4.69 -27.81 -2.02
CA HIS A 13 3.50 -28.62 -1.70
C HIS A 13 2.64 -28.82 -2.96
N LEU A 14 2.94 -29.89 -3.70
CA LEU A 14 1.89 -30.61 -4.43
C LEU A 14 1.00 -31.28 -3.37
N LEU A 15 -0.30 -31.02 -3.43
CA LEU A 15 -1.29 -31.82 -2.71
C LEU A 15 -1.52 -33.14 -3.48
N PRO A 16 -1.51 -34.30 -2.80
CA PRO A 16 -1.77 -35.59 -3.42
C PRO A 16 -3.25 -35.73 -3.80
N LEU A 17 -3.48 -36.25 -5.01
CA LEU A 17 -4.77 -36.76 -5.44
C LEU A 17 -5.11 -38.00 -4.62
N PHE A 18 -6.10 -37.90 -3.72
CA PHE A 18 -6.63 -39.07 -3.05
C PHE A 18 -7.62 -39.81 -3.96
N PRO A 19 -7.50 -41.15 -4.07
CA PRO A 19 -8.38 -41.96 -4.89
C PRO A 19 -9.73 -42.18 -4.21
N PHE A 20 -10.75 -42.18 -5.07
CA PHE A 20 -12.11 -42.63 -4.79
C PHE A 20 -12.11 -44.04 -4.17
N SER A 21 -12.61 -44.18 -2.95
CA SER A 21 -13.02 -45.47 -2.39
C SER A 21 -14.48 -45.38 -1.97
N LEU A 22 -15.31 -46.12 -2.71
CA LEU A 22 -16.72 -46.40 -2.44
C LEU A 22 -16.85 -47.11 -1.09
N LEU A 23 -17.37 -46.42 -0.08
CA LEU A 23 -17.90 -47.03 1.12
C LEU A 23 -19.41 -46.78 1.19
N LEU A 24 -20.16 -47.82 0.81
CA LEU A 24 -21.58 -47.95 1.12
C LEU A 24 -21.71 -48.09 2.63
N PHE A 25 -22.23 -47.05 3.30
CA PHE A 25 -22.75 -47.17 4.65
C PHE A 25 -24.23 -46.77 4.70
N PRO A 26 -25.04 -47.55 5.43
CA PRO A 26 -26.49 -47.46 5.41
C PRO A 26 -26.99 -46.27 6.24
N HIS A 27 -28.07 -45.65 5.77
CA HIS A 27 -28.99 -44.88 6.61
C HIS A 27 -29.49 -45.80 7.75
N PRO A 28 -29.72 -45.30 8.98
CA PRO A 28 -30.76 -44.29 9.13
C PRO A 28 -30.60 -43.28 10.28
N SER A 29 -31.43 -42.25 10.19
CA SER A 29 -31.99 -41.44 11.28
C SER A 29 -31.09 -40.38 11.92
N THR A 30 -31.51 -39.13 11.64
CA THR A 30 -31.51 -37.97 12.57
C THR A 30 -30.15 -37.60 13.16
N LEU A 31 -29.52 -36.51 12.76
CA LEU A 31 -30.01 -35.14 12.93
C LEU A 31 -29.49 -34.26 11.78
N PHE A 32 -30.40 -33.74 10.96
CA PHE A 32 -30.11 -32.57 10.14
C PHE A 32 -29.89 -31.40 11.10
N PHE A 33 -28.64 -31.12 11.44
CA PHE A 33 -28.30 -29.76 11.82
C PHE A 33 -28.46 -28.94 10.54
N PRO A 34 -29.42 -27.99 10.46
CA PRO A 34 -29.32 -27.01 9.42
C PRO A 34 -28.05 -26.27 9.75
N THR A 35 -26.96 -26.58 9.04
CA THR A 35 -25.84 -25.66 8.96
C THR A 35 -26.39 -24.46 8.23
N THR A 36 -27.04 -23.59 9.00
CA THR A 36 -27.13 -22.17 8.70
C THR A 36 -25.70 -21.65 8.74
N HIS A 37 -24.92 -22.03 7.73
CA HIS A 37 -23.97 -21.11 7.13
C HIS A 37 -24.83 -19.94 6.69
N LEU A 38 -25.13 -19.06 7.64
CA LEU A 38 -25.20 -17.64 7.36
C LEU A 38 -23.91 -17.41 6.57
N PRO A 39 -23.96 -17.12 5.25
CA PRO A 39 -22.80 -16.55 4.63
C PRO A 39 -22.55 -15.31 5.47
N LEU A 40 -21.49 -15.33 6.29
CA LEU A 40 -21.01 -14.12 6.91
C LEU A 40 -20.98 -13.14 5.75
N PRO A 41 -21.76 -12.04 5.78
CA PRO A 41 -21.73 -11.12 4.67
C PRO A 41 -20.28 -10.72 4.55
N PHE A 42 -19.62 -11.22 3.51
CA PHE A 42 -18.25 -10.91 3.17
C PHE A 42 -18.23 -9.49 2.59
N TRP A 43 -18.99 -8.57 3.20
CA TRP A 43 -18.60 -7.19 3.25
C TRP A 43 -17.53 -7.10 4.33
N SER A 44 -16.32 -7.49 3.95
CA SER A 44 -15.21 -6.59 4.21
C SER A 44 -15.56 -5.26 3.54
N SER A 45 -16.40 -4.46 4.19
CA SER A 45 -16.42 -3.04 3.98
C SER A 45 -15.03 -2.59 4.43
N THR A 46 -14.11 -2.53 3.47
CA THR A 46 -12.76 -2.02 3.72
C THR A 46 -12.92 -0.57 4.13
N LEU A 47 -13.06 -0.35 5.45
CA LEU A 47 -13.12 0.97 6.03
C LEU A 47 -11.81 1.65 5.66
N CYS A 48 -11.92 2.66 4.81
CA CYS A 48 -10.77 3.43 4.42
C CYS A 48 -10.28 4.25 5.61
N THR A 49 -8.97 4.25 5.78
CA THR A 49 -8.26 4.98 6.82
C THR A 49 -7.04 5.65 6.20
N LEU A 50 -6.36 6.48 6.98
CA LEU A 50 -5.08 7.06 6.59
C LEU A 50 -4.04 6.00 6.20
N ASN A 51 -4.08 4.81 6.82
CA ASN A 51 -3.15 3.72 6.56
C ASN A 51 -3.26 3.14 5.14
N ASN A 52 -4.34 3.47 4.42
CA ASN A 52 -4.45 3.12 3.01
C ASN A 52 -3.59 4.01 2.11
N ILE A 53 -3.10 5.15 2.59
CA ILE A 53 -2.08 5.93 1.90
C ILE A 53 -0.71 5.30 2.14
N ASN A 54 -0.17 4.65 1.11
CA ASN A 54 1.13 4.00 1.14
C ASN A 54 2.17 4.86 0.42
N ILE A 55 3.37 4.95 0.99
CA ILE A 55 4.45 5.75 0.42
C ILE A 55 5.65 4.84 0.18
N GLY A 56 5.96 4.61 -1.09
CA GLY A 56 7.17 3.93 -1.51
C GLY A 56 8.26 4.93 -1.87
N THR A 57 9.49 4.69 -1.43
CA THR A 57 10.66 5.48 -1.83
C THR A 57 11.75 4.56 -2.36
N SER A 58 12.26 4.83 -3.55
CA SER A 58 13.34 4.04 -4.17
C SER A 58 14.42 4.93 -4.75
N LYS A 59 15.66 4.43 -4.79
CA LYS A 59 16.80 5.17 -5.38
C LYS A 59 16.63 5.19 -6.90
N SER A 60 16.75 6.37 -7.52
CA SER A 60 16.62 6.52 -8.97
C SER A 60 17.88 6.12 -9.77
N GLY A 61 19.05 6.10 -9.10
CA GLY A 61 20.37 5.98 -9.72
C GLY A 61 20.98 7.32 -10.17
N ARG A 62 20.19 8.41 -10.21
CA ARG A 62 20.68 9.76 -10.54
C ARG A 62 21.27 10.45 -9.32
N VAL A 63 22.16 11.42 -9.58
CA VAL A 63 22.76 12.31 -8.58
C VAL A 63 22.51 13.75 -9.00
N ILE A 64 21.92 14.56 -8.11
CA ILE A 64 21.62 15.97 -8.33
C ILE A 64 22.42 16.80 -7.34
N LYS A 65 23.34 17.62 -7.85
CA LYS A 65 24.23 18.47 -7.03
C LYS A 65 24.94 17.69 -5.91
N GLY A 66 25.46 16.51 -6.25
CA GLY A 66 26.19 15.64 -5.31
C GLY A 66 25.32 14.81 -4.37
N LYS A 67 23.98 14.96 -4.38
CA LYS A 67 23.06 14.13 -3.57
C LYS A 67 22.34 13.08 -4.42
N PRO A 68 22.10 11.85 -3.93
CA PRO A 68 21.32 10.87 -4.67
C PRO A 68 19.87 11.34 -4.82
N GLN A 69 19.29 11.05 -5.99
CA GLN A 69 17.87 11.28 -6.26
C GLN A 69 17.03 10.07 -5.89
N TRP A 70 15.90 10.32 -5.24
CA TRP A 70 14.92 9.37 -4.77
C TRP A 70 13.61 9.57 -5.52
N ASN A 71 13.00 8.46 -5.94
CA ASN A 71 11.67 8.42 -6.53
C ASN A 71 10.67 8.07 -5.45
N VAL A 72 9.63 8.90 -5.30
CA VAL A 72 8.53 8.70 -4.35
C VAL A 72 7.28 8.32 -5.11
N VAL A 73 6.56 7.35 -4.56
CA VAL A 73 5.28 6.86 -5.04
C VAL A 73 4.30 6.91 -3.89
N VAL A 74 3.32 7.81 -3.95
CA VAL A 74 2.21 7.88 -2.99
C VAL A 74 1.00 7.19 -3.61
N TYR A 75 0.55 6.11 -3.01
CA TYR A 75 -0.52 5.26 -3.53
C TYR A 75 -1.69 5.21 -2.55
N ASN A 76 -2.90 5.46 -3.05
CA ASN A 76 -4.12 5.25 -2.29
C ASN A 76 -4.62 3.81 -2.50
N HIS A 77 -4.28 2.91 -1.57
CA HIS A 77 -4.72 1.51 -1.58
C HIS A 77 -6.20 1.34 -1.18
N CYS A 78 -6.91 2.43 -0.90
CA CYS A 78 -8.33 2.40 -0.61
C CYS A 78 -9.14 2.58 -1.90
N LYS A 79 -10.34 2.01 -1.95
CA LYS A 79 -11.28 2.18 -3.08
C LYS A 79 -11.86 3.61 -3.15
N CYS A 80 -11.89 4.31 -2.02
CA CYS A 80 -12.40 5.65 -1.86
C CYS A 80 -11.38 6.71 -2.22
N THR A 81 -11.90 7.83 -2.70
CA THR A 81 -11.12 9.03 -2.89
C THR A 81 -10.68 9.59 -1.53
N GLN A 82 -9.42 10.00 -1.44
CA GLN A 82 -8.90 10.75 -0.30
C GLN A 82 -8.38 12.11 -0.76
N SER A 83 -8.69 13.18 -0.04
CA SER A 83 -8.25 14.55 -0.32
C SER A 83 -7.54 15.15 0.89
N GLN A 84 -7.00 16.37 0.77
CA GLN A 84 -6.27 17.04 1.85
C GLN A 84 -5.19 16.15 2.49
N ILE A 85 -4.52 15.33 1.66
CA ILE A 85 -3.51 14.38 2.13
C ILE A 85 -2.28 15.17 2.57
N ARG A 86 -1.97 15.07 3.87
CA ARG A 86 -0.78 15.68 4.48
C ARG A 86 0.23 14.62 4.85
N LEU A 87 1.50 14.91 4.57
CA LEU A 87 2.63 14.09 4.94
C LEU A 87 3.45 14.78 6.04
N SER A 88 3.91 14.02 7.02
CA SER A 88 4.92 14.48 7.97
C SER A 88 6.24 14.71 7.22
N CYS A 89 6.74 15.95 7.23
CA CYS A 89 7.94 16.33 6.49
C CYS A 89 8.81 17.36 7.24
N LYS A 90 8.81 17.29 8.57
CA LYS A 90 9.67 18.11 9.42
C LYS A 90 11.14 17.90 9.06
N GLY A 91 11.84 19.00 8.75
CA GLY A 91 13.24 18.93 8.32
C GLY A 91 13.45 18.42 6.88
N PHE A 92 12.39 18.10 6.14
CA PHE A 92 12.50 17.74 4.72
C PHE A 92 13.11 18.90 3.93
N GLN A 93 14.07 18.55 3.09
CA GLN A 93 14.79 19.45 2.21
C GLN A 93 15.16 18.68 0.94
N SER A 94 15.38 19.41 -0.16
CA SER A 94 15.88 18.82 -1.40
C SER A 94 16.78 19.77 -2.16
N THR A 95 17.86 19.24 -2.75
CA THR A 95 18.71 20.00 -3.70
C THR A 95 18.11 20.08 -5.10
N GLU A 96 17.17 19.18 -5.41
CA GLU A 96 16.32 19.22 -6.59
C GLU A 96 15.03 19.94 -6.26
N ARG A 97 14.54 20.78 -7.18
CA ARG A 97 13.26 21.46 -6.98
C ARG A 97 12.13 20.45 -7.16
N VAL A 98 11.39 20.17 -6.09
CA VAL A 98 10.12 19.45 -6.17
C VAL A 98 9.04 20.41 -6.65
N ASP A 99 8.19 19.99 -7.59
CA ASP A 99 7.07 20.82 -8.05
C ASP A 99 6.11 21.11 -6.87
N PRO A 100 5.91 22.38 -6.50
CA PRO A 100 5.02 22.75 -5.39
C PRO A 100 3.57 22.32 -5.63
N SER A 101 3.16 22.12 -6.88
CA SER A 101 1.83 21.60 -7.23
C SER A 101 1.65 20.14 -6.85
N ILE A 102 2.75 19.39 -6.69
CA ILE A 102 2.75 17.98 -6.27
C ILE A 102 3.00 17.84 -4.78
N LEU A 103 3.98 18.56 -4.23
CA LEU A 103 4.29 18.54 -2.81
C LEU A 103 4.69 19.93 -2.31
N SER A 104 3.83 20.54 -1.50
CA SER A 104 4.05 21.88 -0.94
C SER A 104 4.30 21.79 0.57
N LYS A 105 5.44 22.31 1.04
CA LYS A 105 5.80 22.32 2.46
C LYS A 105 5.06 23.45 3.20
N GLN A 106 4.39 23.10 4.30
CA GLN A 106 3.61 23.96 5.19
C GLN A 106 4.05 23.70 6.64
N GLY A 107 5.10 24.40 7.08
CA GLY A 107 5.74 24.17 8.38
C GLY A 107 6.37 22.78 8.46
N ASP A 108 5.89 21.97 9.41
CA ASP A 108 6.34 20.60 9.65
C ASP A 108 5.58 19.54 8.82
N THR A 109 4.56 19.96 8.05
CA THR A 109 3.76 19.08 7.18
C THR A 109 3.90 19.47 5.71
N CYS A 110 3.65 18.52 4.81
CA CYS A 110 3.66 18.74 3.37
C CYS A 110 2.30 18.37 2.80
N LEU A 111 1.70 19.26 2.01
CA LEU A 111 0.43 19.04 1.34
C LEU A 111 0.68 18.40 -0.04
N LEU A 112 0.06 17.25 -0.28
CA LEU A 112 0.12 16.52 -1.54
C LEU A 112 -0.88 17.10 -2.55
N ILE A 113 -0.49 17.21 -3.82
CA ILE A 113 -1.34 17.64 -4.95
C ILE A 113 -2.20 18.87 -4.66
N ASN A 114 -1.68 19.86 -3.93
CA ASN A 114 -2.40 21.05 -3.46
C ASN A 114 -3.69 20.74 -2.68
N GLY A 115 -3.77 19.58 -2.03
CA GLY A 115 -4.95 19.11 -1.29
C GLY A 115 -6.06 18.55 -2.17
N ASN A 116 -5.82 18.43 -3.49
CA ASN A 116 -6.75 17.80 -4.42
C ASN A 116 -6.99 16.32 -4.08
N SER A 117 -8.03 15.79 -4.69
CA SER A 117 -8.47 14.41 -4.51
C SER A 117 -7.55 13.41 -5.22
N LEU A 118 -7.03 12.45 -4.44
CA LEU A 118 -6.41 11.23 -4.94
C LEU A 118 -7.46 10.12 -4.97
N LYS A 119 -7.90 9.76 -6.18
CA LYS A 119 -8.88 8.68 -6.40
C LYS A 119 -8.41 7.36 -5.78
N GLY A 120 -9.37 6.49 -5.50
CA GLY A 120 -9.05 5.12 -5.10
C GLY A 120 -8.20 4.41 -6.15
N SER A 121 -7.23 3.63 -5.68
CA SER A 121 -6.24 2.94 -6.53
C SER A 121 -5.41 3.85 -7.45
N ALA A 122 -5.38 5.17 -7.19
CA ALA A 122 -4.57 6.11 -7.94
C ALA A 122 -3.23 6.39 -7.23
N THR A 123 -2.28 6.93 -8.00
CA THR A 123 -0.90 7.17 -7.56
C THR A 123 -0.45 8.59 -7.91
N VAL A 124 0.32 9.21 -7.02
CA VAL A 124 1.10 10.43 -7.28
C VAL A 124 2.58 10.08 -7.24
N ARG A 125 3.37 10.62 -8.17
CA ARG A 125 4.81 10.40 -8.26
C ARG A 125 5.56 11.71 -8.27
N PHE A 126 6.69 11.77 -7.57
CA PHE A 126 7.64 12.86 -7.65
C PHE A 126 9.04 12.36 -7.27
N SER A 127 10.05 13.19 -7.51
CA SER A 127 11.43 12.89 -7.13
C SER A 127 12.01 14.02 -6.29
N TYR A 128 12.95 13.67 -5.42
CA TYR A 128 13.73 14.63 -4.63
C TYR A 128 15.18 14.15 -4.54
N ALA A 129 16.12 15.08 -4.40
CA ALA A 129 17.51 14.78 -4.11
C ALA A 129 17.87 15.16 -2.67
N TRP A 130 18.27 14.17 -1.86
CA TRP A 130 18.68 14.37 -0.47
C TRP A 130 19.63 13.23 -0.03
N ASP A 131 20.36 13.44 1.06
CA ASP A 131 21.24 12.44 1.66
C ASP A 131 21.21 12.59 3.19
N PRO A 132 20.75 11.60 3.98
CA PRO A 132 20.21 10.26 3.60
C PRO A 132 18.82 10.32 2.92
N PRO A 133 18.18 9.19 2.50
CA PRO A 133 16.76 9.23 2.11
C PRO A 133 15.90 9.78 3.26
N PHE A 134 14.91 10.60 2.92
CA PHE A 134 13.96 11.14 3.88
C PHE A 134 12.71 10.26 3.99
N LEU A 135 12.29 9.96 5.21
CA LEU A 135 11.10 9.17 5.49
C LEU A 135 9.85 10.07 5.54
N LEU A 136 9.05 10.03 4.47
CA LEU A 136 7.74 10.66 4.44
C LEU A 136 6.69 9.70 5.01
N LEU A 137 5.85 10.19 5.91
CA LEU A 137 4.77 9.41 6.51
C LEU A 137 3.43 10.12 6.33
N PRO A 138 2.32 9.40 6.06
CA PRO A 138 0.99 10.00 6.11
C PRO A 138 0.71 10.58 7.50
N SER A 139 0.20 11.80 7.56
CA SER A 139 -0.16 12.51 8.80
C SER A 139 -1.66 12.70 8.94
N SER A 140 -2.34 13.08 7.85
CA SER A 140 -3.80 13.20 7.82
C SER A 140 -4.34 13.16 6.39
N SER A 141 -5.64 12.89 6.27
CA SER A 141 -6.39 12.85 5.01
C SER A 141 -7.88 13.03 5.28
N HIS A 142 -8.60 13.60 4.33
CA HIS A 142 -10.06 13.59 4.29
C HIS A 142 -10.52 12.44 3.39
N ILE A 143 -11.26 11.50 3.96
CA ILE A 143 -11.80 10.35 3.24
C ILE A 143 -13.21 10.67 2.80
N ASP A 144 -13.53 10.39 1.53
CA ASP A 144 -14.89 10.53 1.02
C ASP A 144 -15.85 9.60 1.77
N PRO A 145 -16.88 10.12 2.46
CA PRO A 145 -17.82 9.31 3.23
C PRO A 145 -18.77 8.49 2.35
N ILE A 146 -18.93 8.85 1.07
CA ILE A 146 -19.84 8.17 0.14
C ILE A 146 -19.00 7.27 -0.75
N CYS A 147 -18.62 6.14 -0.17
CA CYS A 147 -17.82 5.09 -0.78
C CYS A 147 -18.12 3.74 -0.07
#